data_AF-A0A3P7SCP1-F1
#
_entry.id   AF-A0A3P7SCP1-F1
#
_cell.length_a   1.000
_cell.length_b   1.000
_cell.length_c   1.000
_cell.angle_alpha   90.00
_cell.angle_beta   90.00
_cell.angle_gamma   90.00
#
_symmetry.space_group_name_H-M   'P 1'
#
loop_
_entity.id
_entity.type
_entity.pdbx_description
1 polymer ?
#
loop_
_entity_poly.entity_id
_entity_poly.type
_entity_poly.pdbx_seq_one_letter_code
_entity_poly.pdbx_strand_id
1 'polypeptide(L)'
;MREFFDNEQNFGVNELRPSKRPGRSWSVDELRLKSNSDLHRLWYVLLKERNMLLTMMEAYSLAAHHFPNPERLDRINESMKNVEEIVHERNDAFFLLETGQGADPPIRSITSFAGFTYKKFATEHYLPAEITGEKEYEKPYLDDDAYMMQKLWAEKEHAKKRIALSETKRRRNLAENMIRFNRSARRLVNRVEHLH
;
A
#
# COMPACT_ATOMS: atom_id res chain seq x y z
N MET A 1 6.93 -0.28 -31.56
CA MET A 1 6.11 -1.51 -31.61
C MET A 1 6.87 -2.72 -31.11
N ARG A 2 8.04 -3.08 -31.68
CA ARG A 2 8.78 -4.30 -31.26
C ARG A 2 9.20 -4.34 -29.79
N GLU A 3 9.46 -3.17 -29.17
CA GLU A 3 9.88 -3.09 -27.76
C GLU A 3 8.79 -3.50 -26.74
N PHE A 4 7.53 -3.63 -27.16
CA PHE A 4 6.43 -4.07 -26.30
C PHE A 4 6.33 -5.59 -26.16
N PHE A 5 7.16 -6.34 -26.89
CA PHE A 5 7.16 -7.80 -26.88
C PHE A 5 8.54 -8.32 -26.49
N ASP A 6 8.59 -9.47 -25.82
CA ASP A 6 9.86 -10.15 -25.55
C ASP A 6 10.47 -10.65 -26.88
N ASN A 7 11.71 -11.13 -26.81
CA ASN A 7 12.37 -11.78 -27.92
C ASN A 7 11.52 -12.94 -28.46
N GLU A 8 11.38 -13.02 -29.78
CA GLU A 8 10.56 -14.04 -30.46
C GLU A 8 10.93 -15.48 -30.06
N GLN A 9 12.21 -15.71 -29.70
CA GLN A 9 12.71 -17.00 -29.22
C GLN A 9 12.13 -17.45 -27.88
N ASN A 10 11.57 -16.54 -27.10
CA ASN A 10 11.02 -16.81 -25.77
C ASN A 10 9.50 -17.08 -25.83
N PHE A 11 8.87 -16.94 -26.99
CA PHE A 11 7.42 -17.13 -27.12
C PHE A 11 7.04 -18.61 -26.96
N GLY A 12 5.97 -18.87 -26.21
CA GLY A 12 5.43 -20.22 -25.97
C GLY A 12 6.25 -21.09 -25.03
N VAL A 13 7.29 -20.55 -24.40
CA VAL A 13 8.11 -21.28 -23.41
C VAL A 13 7.52 -21.07 -22.01
N ASN A 14 7.20 -22.15 -21.30
CA ASN A 14 6.64 -22.09 -19.94
C ASN A 14 7.60 -21.46 -18.92
N GLU A 15 8.90 -21.74 -19.04
CA GLU A 15 9.94 -21.14 -18.20
C GLU A 15 11.18 -20.80 -19.02
N LEU A 16 11.73 -19.61 -18.80
CA LEU A 16 12.98 -19.21 -19.44
C LEU A 16 14.14 -20.14 -19.02
N ARG A 17 15.01 -20.45 -19.99
CA ARG A 17 16.25 -21.21 -19.73
C ARG A 17 17.05 -20.52 -18.62
N PRO A 18 17.80 -21.26 -17.76
CA PRO A 18 18.55 -20.68 -16.65
C PRO A 18 19.41 -19.46 -17.01
N SER A 19 20.04 -19.47 -18.20
CA SER A 19 20.85 -18.35 -18.70
C SER A 19 20.05 -17.09 -19.05
N LYS A 20 18.76 -17.22 -19.36
CA LYS A 20 17.84 -16.13 -19.72
C LYS A 20 16.87 -15.80 -18.56
N ARG A 21 17.01 -16.45 -17.40
CA ARG A 21 16.16 -16.15 -16.25
C ARG A 21 16.40 -14.71 -15.78
N PRO A 22 15.38 -14.06 -15.22
CA PRO A 22 15.54 -12.71 -14.70
C PRO A 22 16.66 -12.67 -13.66
N GLY A 23 17.48 -11.62 -13.71
CA GLY A 23 18.51 -11.34 -12.70
C GLY A 23 17.90 -10.84 -11.39
N ARG A 24 18.75 -10.56 -10.40
CA ARG A 24 18.36 -9.91 -9.13
C ARG A 24 17.83 -8.49 -9.40
N SER A 25 16.94 -7.99 -8.54
CA SER A 25 16.56 -6.57 -8.49
C SER A 25 17.75 -5.68 -8.16
N TRP A 26 17.71 -4.40 -8.55
CA TRP A 26 18.74 -3.42 -8.21
C TRP A 26 18.74 -3.11 -6.72
N SER A 27 19.90 -3.21 -6.06
CA SER A 27 20.02 -2.83 -4.64
C SER A 27 20.14 -1.31 -4.51
N VAL A 28 19.63 -0.77 -3.40
CA VAL A 28 19.74 0.66 -3.07
C VAL A 28 21.22 1.10 -3.04
N ASP A 29 22.10 0.28 -2.46
CA ASP A 29 23.53 0.62 -2.35
C ASP A 29 24.24 0.71 -3.70
N GLU A 30 23.86 -0.13 -4.67
CA GLU A 30 24.43 -0.10 -6.02
C GLU A 30 23.97 1.14 -6.79
N LEU A 31 22.71 1.53 -6.59
CA LEU A 31 22.10 2.69 -7.22
C LEU A 31 22.62 4.01 -6.64
N ARG A 32 22.98 4.06 -5.35
CA ARG A 32 23.62 5.22 -4.73
C ARG A 32 24.97 5.58 -5.36
N LEU A 33 25.67 4.59 -5.92
CA LEU A 33 26.95 4.79 -6.63
C LEU A 33 26.77 5.35 -8.05
N LYS A 34 25.54 5.42 -8.58
CA LYS A 34 25.26 5.88 -9.95
C LYS A 34 24.97 7.38 -10.00
N SER A 35 25.32 7.99 -11.13
CA SER A 35 24.99 9.39 -11.42
C SER A 35 23.48 9.58 -11.64
N ASN A 36 22.96 10.79 -11.43
CA ASN A 36 21.55 11.10 -11.69
C ASN A 36 21.16 10.87 -13.16
N SER A 37 22.07 11.15 -14.10
CA SER A 37 21.84 10.91 -15.53
C SER A 37 21.75 9.42 -15.87
N ASP A 38 22.54 8.57 -15.21
CA ASP A 38 22.45 7.12 -15.37
C ASP A 38 21.20 6.55 -14.72
N LEU A 39 20.79 7.05 -13.55
CA LEU A 39 19.52 6.67 -12.92
C LEU A 39 18.32 7.02 -13.81
N HIS A 40 18.33 8.20 -14.43
CA HIS A 40 17.29 8.62 -15.37
C HIS A 40 17.23 7.71 -16.60
N ARG A 41 18.37 7.31 -17.17
CA ARG A 41 18.42 6.31 -18.26
C ARG A 41 17.91 4.95 -17.81
N LEU A 42 18.33 4.50 -16.63
CA LEU A 42 17.91 3.22 -16.05
C LEU A 42 16.39 3.17 -15.85
N TRP A 43 15.78 4.26 -15.38
CA TRP A 43 14.33 4.36 -15.23
C TRP A 43 13.59 4.00 -16.52
N TYR A 44 14.02 4.54 -17.67
CA TYR A 44 13.39 4.21 -18.96
C TYR A 44 13.65 2.78 -19.41
N VAL A 45 14.82 2.21 -19.10
CA VAL A 45 15.09 0.79 -19.38
C VAL A 45 14.12 -0.10 -18.58
N LEU A 46 13.96 0.17 -17.28
CA LEU A 46 13.02 -0.55 -16.42
C LEU A 46 11.56 -0.34 -16.84
N LEU A 47 11.21 0.88 -17.28
CA LEU A 47 9.86 1.20 -17.74
C LEU A 47 9.49 0.46 -19.02
N LYS A 48 10.39 0.39 -20.01
CA LYS A 48 10.17 -0.39 -21.25
C LYS A 48 9.95 -1.86 -20.94
N GLU A 49 10.80 -2.39 -20.06
CA GLU A 49 10.76 -3.77 -19.59
C GLU A 49 9.44 -4.06 -18.83
N ARG A 50 9.02 -3.19 -17.90
CA ARG A 50 7.72 -3.30 -17.22
C ARG A 50 6.56 -3.32 -18.21
N ASN A 51 6.56 -2.41 -19.19
CA ASN A 51 5.48 -2.32 -20.17
C ASN A 51 5.39 -3.59 -21.03
N MET A 52 6.54 -4.16 -21.43
CA MET A 52 6.62 -5.44 -22.14
C MET A 52 6.04 -6.62 -21.32
N LEU A 53 6.26 -6.63 -20.00
CA LEU A 53 5.70 -7.68 -19.15
C LEU A 53 4.22 -7.51 -18.90
N LEU A 54 3.73 -6.28 -18.80
CA LEU A 54 2.29 -6.00 -18.67
C LEU A 54 1.51 -6.41 -19.92
N THR A 55 2.04 -6.12 -21.12
CA THR A 55 1.44 -6.58 -22.38
C THR A 55 1.45 -8.10 -22.48
N MET A 56 2.55 -8.75 -22.08
CA MET A 56 2.64 -10.20 -22.04
C MET A 56 1.66 -10.80 -21.02
N MET A 57 1.56 -10.25 -19.82
CA MET A 57 0.66 -10.72 -18.76
C MET A 57 -0.81 -10.68 -19.22
N GLU A 58 -1.23 -9.60 -19.87
CA GLU A 58 -2.58 -9.48 -20.44
C GLU A 58 -2.82 -10.52 -21.54
N ALA A 59 -1.85 -10.71 -22.46
CA ALA A 59 -1.96 -11.70 -23.51
C ALA A 59 -2.09 -13.14 -22.98
N TYR A 60 -1.32 -13.50 -21.95
CA TYR A 60 -1.40 -14.82 -21.31
C TYR A 60 -2.70 -15.01 -20.52
N SER A 61 -3.18 -13.95 -19.85
CA SER A 61 -4.48 -13.94 -19.17
C SER A 61 -5.62 -14.21 -20.14
N LEU A 62 -5.65 -13.50 -21.28
CA LEU A 62 -6.64 -13.69 -22.34
C LEU A 62 -6.58 -15.10 -22.96
N ALA A 63 -5.38 -15.66 -23.10
CA ALA A 63 -5.18 -17.01 -23.60
C ALA A 63 -5.41 -18.11 -22.54
N ALA A 64 -5.76 -17.75 -21.30
CA ALA A 64 -5.88 -18.65 -20.15
C ALA A 64 -4.61 -19.52 -19.93
N HIS A 65 -3.44 -18.94 -20.16
CA HIS A 65 -2.14 -19.57 -19.96
C HIS A 65 -1.41 -19.03 -18.74
N HIS A 66 -0.55 -19.85 -18.14
CA HIS A 66 0.30 -19.43 -17.03
C HIS A 66 1.39 -18.48 -17.52
N PHE A 67 1.58 -17.37 -16.83
CA PHE A 67 2.61 -16.39 -17.15
C PHE A 67 4.01 -16.95 -16.82
N PRO A 68 4.96 -16.92 -17.77
CA PRO A 68 6.32 -17.38 -17.52
C PRO A 68 7.06 -16.39 -16.62
N ASN A 69 7.72 -16.89 -15.57
CA ASN A 69 8.58 -16.12 -14.66
C ASN A 69 7.91 -14.85 -14.08
N PRO A 70 6.79 -14.98 -13.32
CA PRO A 70 6.11 -13.85 -12.69
C PRO A 70 7.01 -13.03 -11.77
N GLU A 71 8.04 -13.64 -11.18
CA GLU A 71 9.00 -12.95 -10.31
C GLU A 71 9.74 -11.80 -11.02
N ARG A 72 9.78 -11.78 -12.36
CA ARG A 72 10.42 -10.70 -13.13
C ARG A 72 9.73 -9.36 -12.88
N LEU A 73 8.39 -9.34 -12.85
CA LEU A 73 7.59 -8.13 -12.62
C LEU A 73 7.84 -7.56 -11.21
N ASP A 74 7.86 -8.43 -10.20
CA ASP A 74 8.13 -8.05 -8.81
C ASP A 74 9.53 -7.41 -8.66
N ARG A 75 10.54 -8.00 -9.29
CA ARG A 75 11.92 -7.47 -9.26
C ARG A 75 12.07 -6.12 -9.96
N ILE A 76 11.32 -5.89 -11.04
CA ILE A 76 11.31 -4.58 -11.72
C ILE A 76 10.60 -3.54 -10.85
N ASN A 77 9.46 -3.90 -10.23
CA ASN A 77 8.76 -3.02 -9.30
C ASN A 77 9.64 -2.63 -8.11
N GLU A 78 10.35 -3.59 -7.52
CA GLU A 78 11.32 -3.35 -6.46
C GLU A 78 12.45 -2.42 -6.94
N SER A 79 13.02 -2.68 -8.12
CA SER A 79 14.08 -1.84 -8.69
C SER A 79 13.62 -0.41 -8.98
N MET A 80 12.41 -0.23 -9.52
CA MET A 80 11.85 1.10 -9.77
C MET A 80 11.61 1.86 -8.47
N LYS A 81 11.07 1.20 -7.44
CA LYS A 81 10.89 1.79 -6.12
C LYS A 81 12.23 2.23 -5.51
N ASN A 82 13.26 1.40 -5.62
CA ASN A 82 14.59 1.74 -5.11
C ASN A 82 15.21 2.93 -5.86
N VAL A 83 15.00 3.04 -7.17
CA VAL A 83 15.44 4.22 -7.96
C VAL A 83 14.70 5.48 -7.50
N GLU A 84 13.38 5.41 -7.31
CA GLU A 84 12.56 6.52 -6.82
C GLU A 84 13.00 6.96 -5.42
N GLU A 85 13.24 6.01 -4.51
CA GLU A 85 13.70 6.27 -3.15
C GLU A 85 15.03 7.04 -3.13
N ILE A 86 16.00 6.66 -3.97
CA ILE A 86 17.31 7.34 -4.03
C ILE A 86 17.20 8.73 -4.63
N VAL A 87 16.37 8.90 -5.65
CA VAL A 87 16.13 10.23 -6.24
C VAL A 87 15.47 11.13 -5.20
N HIS A 88 14.51 10.61 -4.44
CA HIS A 88 13.87 11.34 -3.34
C HIS A 88 14.86 11.67 -2.23
N GLU A 89 15.65 10.70 -1.76
CA GLU A 89 16.72 10.88 -0.75
C GLU A 89 17.69 12.01 -1.14
N ARG A 90 18.12 12.03 -2.41
CA ARG A 90 19.03 13.06 -2.94
C ARG A 90 18.37 14.44 -3.01
N ASN A 91 17.13 14.50 -3.49
CA ASN A 91 16.39 15.76 -3.56
C ASN A 91 16.14 16.32 -2.17
N ASP A 92 15.73 15.47 -1.22
CA ASP A 92 15.48 15.85 0.16
C ASP A 92 16.74 16.43 0.81
N ALA A 93 17.87 15.74 0.67
CA ALA A 93 19.18 16.24 1.15
C ALA A 93 19.56 17.59 0.54
N PHE A 94 19.31 17.81 -0.75
CA PHE A 94 19.57 19.08 -1.42
C PHE A 94 18.69 20.21 -0.86
N PHE A 95 17.37 20.01 -0.77
CA PHE A 95 16.46 21.04 -0.27
C PHE A 95 16.67 21.36 1.22
N LEU A 96 17.02 20.34 2.02
CA LEU A 96 17.38 20.52 3.43
C LEU A 96 18.59 21.45 3.60
N LEU A 97 19.57 21.39 2.69
CA LEU A 97 20.74 22.27 2.73
C LEU A 97 20.44 23.68 2.23
N GLU A 98 19.68 23.82 1.13
CA GLU A 98 19.41 25.12 0.51
C GLU A 98 18.34 25.94 1.24
N THR A 99 17.26 25.28 1.68
CA THR A 99 16.06 25.92 2.23
C THR A 99 15.77 25.56 3.69
N GLY A 100 16.37 24.47 4.20
CA GLY A 100 16.03 23.89 5.50
C GLY A 100 14.71 23.09 5.52
N GLN A 101 14.06 22.92 4.37
CA GLN A 101 12.82 22.16 4.21
C GLN A 101 13.07 20.95 3.32
N GLY A 102 12.27 19.89 3.48
CA GLY A 102 12.38 18.68 2.67
C GLY A 102 11.83 18.84 1.25
N ALA A 103 12.00 17.81 0.42
CA ALA A 103 11.53 17.77 -0.96
C ALA A 103 10.00 17.67 -1.10
N ASP A 104 9.32 17.15 -0.08
CA ASP A 104 7.88 16.90 -0.12
C ASP A 104 7.06 18.20 0.00
N PRO A 105 5.87 18.28 -0.64
CA PRO A 105 4.95 19.40 -0.46
C PRO A 105 4.60 19.61 1.02
N PRO A 106 4.42 20.86 1.47
CA PRO A 106 4.15 21.13 2.88
C PRO A 106 2.84 20.50 3.34
N ILE A 107 2.89 19.83 4.50
CA ILE A 107 1.73 19.15 5.09
C ILE A 107 0.96 20.13 5.97
N ARG A 108 -0.36 20.20 5.78
CA ARG A 108 -1.28 21.01 6.59
C ARG A 108 -2.21 20.11 7.40
N SER A 109 -2.50 20.51 8.65
CA SER A 109 -3.52 19.87 9.48
C SER A 109 -4.88 20.49 9.20
N ILE A 110 -5.82 19.70 8.71
CA ILE A 110 -7.19 20.12 8.38
C ILE A 110 -8.14 19.47 9.38
N THR A 111 -9.05 20.26 9.92
CA THR A 111 -10.19 19.79 10.72
C THR A 111 -11.39 19.59 9.81
N SER A 112 -11.92 18.38 9.77
CA SER A 112 -13.20 18.06 9.12
C SER A 112 -14.36 18.79 9.80
N PHE A 113 -15.51 18.86 9.13
CA PHE A 113 -16.76 19.38 9.69
C PHE A 113 -17.15 18.69 11.01
N ALA A 114 -16.87 17.40 11.15
CA ALA A 114 -17.12 16.64 12.38
C ALA A 114 -16.01 16.83 13.45
N GLY A 115 -15.12 17.80 13.26
CA GLY A 115 -14.02 18.12 14.17
C GLY A 115 -12.83 17.16 14.15
N PHE A 116 -12.82 16.13 13.29
CA PHE A 116 -11.67 15.23 13.18
C PHE A 116 -10.51 15.92 12.43
N THR A 117 -9.34 15.96 13.05
CA THR A 117 -8.12 16.47 12.42
C THR A 117 -7.45 15.39 11.58
N TYR A 118 -7.09 15.71 10.35
CA TYR A 118 -6.25 14.87 9.49
C TYR A 118 -5.17 15.71 8.80
N LYS A 119 -4.09 15.06 8.38
CA LYS A 119 -2.99 15.71 7.65
C LYS A 119 -3.22 15.54 6.15
N LYS A 120 -3.07 16.62 5.38
CA LYS A 120 -3.18 16.63 3.91
C LYS A 120 -1.97 17.39 3.34
N PHE A 121 -1.45 16.96 2.19
CA PHE A 121 -0.50 17.75 1.41
C PHE A 121 -1.19 19.01 0.87
N ALA A 122 -0.49 20.15 0.90
CA ALA A 122 -0.96 21.38 0.27
C ALA A 122 -1.08 21.18 -1.25
N THR A 123 -2.13 21.75 -1.86
CA THR A 123 -2.27 21.76 -3.31
C THR A 123 -1.91 23.12 -3.89
N GLU A 124 -1.50 23.13 -5.15
CA GLU A 124 -1.17 24.37 -5.86
C GLU A 124 -2.45 25.06 -6.35
N HIS A 125 -2.55 26.38 -6.14
CA HIS A 125 -3.68 27.21 -6.58
C HIS A 125 -3.19 28.32 -7.48
N TYR A 126 -3.99 28.70 -8.49
CA TYR A 126 -3.66 29.83 -9.37
C TYR A 126 -3.87 31.19 -8.68
N LEU A 127 -4.89 31.31 -7.82
CA LEU A 127 -5.21 32.53 -7.08
C LEU A 127 -5.00 32.34 -5.57
N PRO A 128 -4.59 33.40 -4.85
CA PRO A 128 -4.59 33.39 -3.39
C PRO A 128 -5.97 33.13 -2.82
N ALA A 129 -6.02 32.50 -1.64
CA ALA A 129 -7.27 32.14 -1.01
C ALA A 129 -8.14 33.35 -0.62
N GLU A 130 -7.53 34.53 -0.45
CA GLU A 130 -8.23 35.79 -0.20
C GLU A 130 -9.16 36.18 -1.35
N ILE A 131 -8.83 35.79 -2.59
CA ILE A 131 -9.63 36.07 -3.78
C ILE A 131 -10.64 34.95 -4.03
N THR A 132 -10.21 33.70 -3.91
CA THR A 132 -11.08 32.53 -4.14
C THR A 132 -12.16 32.40 -3.06
N GLY A 133 -11.89 32.89 -1.84
CA GLY A 133 -12.77 32.73 -0.69
C GLY A 133 -12.74 31.33 -0.06
N GLU A 134 -12.00 30.40 -0.67
CA GLU A 134 -11.84 29.02 -0.21
C GLU A 134 -10.41 28.80 0.28
N LYS A 135 -10.26 28.47 1.57
CA LYS A 135 -8.98 28.02 2.15
C LYS A 135 -9.04 26.52 2.43
N GLU A 136 -8.02 25.80 1.98
CA GLU A 136 -7.94 24.35 2.20
C GLU A 136 -7.79 23.94 3.68
N TYR A 137 -7.32 24.84 4.55
CA TYR A 137 -6.88 24.52 5.91
C TYR A 137 -7.52 25.40 6.99
N GLU A 138 -8.68 26.00 6.71
CA GLU A 138 -9.43 26.70 7.75
C GLU A 138 -9.98 25.71 8.76
N LYS A 139 -9.90 26.08 10.04
CA LYS A 139 -10.62 25.37 11.08
C LYS A 139 -12.09 25.76 10.96
N PRO A 140 -13.00 24.86 10.53
CA PRO A 140 -14.39 25.20 10.44
C PRO A 140 -14.89 25.52 11.86
N TYR A 141 -15.93 26.34 11.93
CA TYR A 141 -16.69 26.46 13.17
C TYR A 141 -17.24 25.07 13.52
N LEU A 142 -16.88 24.57 14.70
CA LEU A 142 -17.37 23.29 15.19
C LEU A 142 -18.63 23.56 15.99
N ASP A 143 -19.75 23.07 15.50
CA ASP A 143 -21.03 23.09 16.21
C ASP A 143 -21.05 22.07 17.36
N ASP A 144 -22.08 22.16 18.20
CA ASP A 144 -22.30 21.20 19.29
C ASP A 144 -22.45 19.77 18.75
N ASP A 145 -22.98 19.63 17.52
CA ASP A 145 -23.13 18.35 16.83
C ASP A 145 -21.78 17.70 16.51
N ALA A 146 -20.78 18.46 16.07
CA ALA A 146 -19.42 17.98 15.84
C ALA A 146 -18.78 17.48 17.15
N TYR A 147 -18.99 18.20 18.26
CA TYR A 147 -18.50 17.75 19.57
C TYR A 147 -19.21 16.45 20.02
N MET A 148 -20.53 16.38 19.85
CA MET A 148 -21.30 15.18 20.14
C MET A 148 -20.86 13.99 19.27
N MET A 149 -20.57 14.23 17.99
CA MET A 149 -20.03 13.24 17.07
C MET A 149 -18.67 12.71 17.53
N GLN A 150 -17.75 13.58 17.94
CA GLN A 150 -16.45 13.17 18.50
C GLN A 150 -16.61 12.32 19.76
N LYS A 151 -17.52 12.72 20.66
CA LYS A 151 -17.83 11.97 21.89
C LYS A 151 -18.38 10.58 21.58
N LEU A 152 -19.42 10.48 20.73
CA LEU A 152 -20.01 9.21 20.33
C LEU A 152 -19.00 8.32 19.60
N TRP A 153 -18.11 8.92 18.80
CA TRP A 153 -17.02 8.19 18.16
C TRP A 153 -16.05 7.60 19.18
N ALA A 154 -15.65 8.37 20.20
CA ALA A 154 -14.79 7.87 21.28
C ALA A 154 -15.45 6.73 22.07
N GLU A 155 -16.74 6.85 22.38
CA GLU A 155 -17.53 5.78 23.03
C GLU A 155 -17.60 4.53 22.15
N LYS A 156 -17.85 4.68 20.84
CA LYS A 156 -17.85 3.59 19.86
C LYS A 156 -16.51 2.89 19.78
N GLU A 157 -15.41 3.64 19.66
CA GLU A 157 -14.06 3.07 19.61
C GLU A 157 -13.69 2.36 20.92
N HIS A 158 -14.11 2.90 22.06
CA HIS A 158 -13.96 2.23 23.36
C HIS A 158 -14.77 0.92 23.42
N ALA A 159 -16.01 0.91 22.95
CA ALA A 159 -16.84 -0.29 22.88
C ALA A 159 -16.20 -1.36 21.97
N LYS A 160 -15.68 -0.97 20.79
CA LYS A 160 -14.94 -1.88 19.91
C LYS A 160 -13.71 -2.48 20.60
N LYS A 161 -12.89 -1.66 21.27
CA LYS A 161 -11.73 -2.14 22.03
C LYS A 161 -12.11 -3.13 23.12
N ARG A 162 -13.22 -2.85 23.85
CA ARG A 162 -13.77 -3.78 24.85
C ARG A 162 -14.20 -5.12 24.24
N ILE A 163 -14.91 -5.09 23.12
CA ILE A 163 -15.35 -6.30 22.40
C ILE A 163 -14.13 -7.09 21.90
N ALA A 164 -13.14 -6.43 21.29
CA ALA A 164 -11.90 -7.06 20.85
C ALA A 164 -11.14 -7.72 22.01
N LEU A 165 -11.05 -7.04 23.16
CA LEU A 165 -10.45 -7.61 24.36
C LEU A 165 -11.24 -8.83 24.89
N SER A 166 -12.57 -8.76 24.88
CA SER A 166 -13.43 -9.88 25.26
C SER A 166 -13.24 -11.08 24.34
N GLU A 167 -13.16 -10.85 23.03
CA GLU A 167 -12.94 -11.90 22.03
C GLU A 167 -11.54 -12.51 22.14
N THR A 168 -10.49 -11.71 22.36
CA THR A 168 -9.15 -12.27 22.63
C THR A 168 -9.10 -13.10 23.92
N LYS A 169 -9.76 -12.65 24.99
CA LYS A 169 -9.91 -13.44 26.23
C LYS A 169 -10.69 -14.73 25.98
N ARG A 170 -11.80 -14.67 25.24
CA ARG A 170 -12.58 -15.85 24.82
C ARG A 170 -11.73 -16.83 24.04
N ARG A 171 -10.98 -16.36 23.03
CA ARG A 171 -10.07 -17.20 22.21
C ARG A 171 -8.98 -17.86 23.04
N ARG A 172 -8.40 -17.17 24.03
CA ARG A 172 -7.43 -17.76 24.96
C ARG A 172 -8.04 -18.84 25.86
N ASN A 173 -9.28 -18.65 26.31
CA ASN A 173 -9.97 -19.58 27.21
C ASN A 173 -10.62 -20.78 26.49
N LEU A 174 -10.81 -20.71 25.18
CA LEU A 174 -11.37 -21.81 24.39
C LEU A 174 -10.34 -22.95 24.31
N ALA A 175 -10.55 -24.03 25.08
CA ALA A 175 -9.83 -25.28 24.87
C ALA A 175 -10.18 -25.87 23.49
N GLU A 176 -9.27 -26.64 22.87
CA GLU A 176 -9.50 -27.27 21.55
C GLU A 176 -10.81 -28.06 21.49
N ASN A 177 -11.15 -28.76 22.58
CA ASN A 177 -12.41 -29.47 22.74
C ASN A 177 -13.62 -28.53 22.62
N MET A 178 -13.57 -27.34 23.21
CA MET A 178 -14.66 -26.35 23.13
C MET A 178 -14.87 -25.85 21.70
N ILE A 179 -13.78 -25.71 20.93
CA ILE A 179 -13.85 -25.32 19.52
C ILE A 179 -14.47 -26.46 18.69
N ARG A 180 -14.08 -27.71 18.97
CA ARG A 180 -14.56 -28.91 18.28
C ARG A 180 -16.06 -29.14 18.48
N PHE A 181 -16.58 -28.97 19.69
CA PHE A 181 -17.99 -29.23 20.01
C PHE A 181 -18.96 -28.08 19.66
N ASN A 182 -18.47 -26.84 19.51
CA ASN A 182 -19.32 -25.66 19.27
C ASN A 182 -20.11 -25.68 17.95
N ARG A 183 -19.79 -26.56 17.00
CA ARG A 183 -20.57 -26.72 15.76
C ARG A 183 -21.70 -27.75 15.84
N SER A 184 -21.87 -28.45 16.97
CA SER A 184 -22.71 -29.67 17.02
C SER A 184 -23.78 -29.73 18.13
N ALA A 185 -23.74 -28.89 19.17
CA ALA A 185 -24.58 -29.12 20.34
C ALA A 185 -25.85 -28.24 20.38
N ARG A 186 -26.97 -28.76 19.84
CA ARG A 186 -28.24 -28.62 20.57
C ARG A 186 -28.05 -29.40 21.87
N ARG A 187 -27.88 -28.71 23.01
CA ARG A 187 -27.78 -29.35 24.33
C ARG A 187 -29.15 -29.94 24.69
N LEU A 188 -29.35 -31.22 24.38
CA LEU A 188 -30.35 -32.06 25.02
C LEU A 188 -29.60 -33.31 25.49
N VAL A 189 -29.44 -33.41 26.80
CA VAL A 189 -28.89 -34.57 27.53
C VAL A 189 -27.37 -34.80 27.36
N ASN A 190 -26.59 -34.35 28.35
CA ASN A 190 -25.12 -34.54 28.40
C ASN A 190 -24.66 -35.73 29.26
N ARG A 191 -25.54 -36.39 30.02
CA ARG A 191 -25.19 -37.59 30.78
C ARG A 191 -26.30 -38.61 30.70
N VAL A 192 -25.92 -39.85 30.43
CA VAL A 192 -26.78 -41.04 30.50
C VAL A 192 -27.31 -41.24 31.93
N GLU A 193 -26.59 -40.73 32.94
CA GLU A 193 -26.99 -40.70 34.36
C GLU A 193 -28.24 -39.84 34.65
N HIS A 194 -28.78 -39.12 33.66
CA HIS A 194 -30.03 -38.36 33.81
C HIS A 194 -31.24 -39.07 33.18
N LEU A 195 -31.08 -40.31 32.68
CA LEU A 195 -32.12 -41.05 31.96
C LEU A 195 -32.72 -42.24 32.74
N HIS A 196 -32.18 -42.65 33.89
CA HIS A 196 -32.74 -43.65 34.80
C HIS A 196 -32.16 -43.46 36.20
#